data_AF-A0A9D6R2U8-F1
#
_entry.id   AF-A0A9D6R2U8-F1
#
_cell.length_a   1.000
_cell.length_b   1.000
_cell.length_c   1.000
_cell.angle_alpha   90.00
_cell.angle_beta   90.00
_cell.angle_gamma   90.00
#
_symmetry.space_group_name_H-M   'P 1'
#
loop_
_entity.id
_entity.type
_entity.pdbx_description
1 polymer ?
#
loop_
_entity_poly.entity_id
_entity_poly.type
_entity_poly.pdbx_seq_one_letter_code
_entity_poly.pdbx_strand_id
1 'polypeptide(L)'
;METLISPAQMKIYAQTAQARSKQRRKQLEARRQRAWEVARRSAVLLKQEFGASRVVLFGSLARGPGRFFVRSDVDLAVWGMDERLYLRAVGRLLDLDPEIKADLIEAEYARSAVKTAIERDGVEL
;
A
#
# COMPACT_ATOMS: atom_id res chain seq x y z
N MET A 1 12.23 29.69 -33.39
CA MET A 1 10.80 30.04 -33.28
C MET A 1 10.38 29.77 -31.84
N GLU A 2 10.25 30.81 -31.01
CA GLU A 2 9.71 30.70 -29.65
C GLU A 2 8.19 30.61 -29.72
N THR A 3 7.62 29.45 -29.39
CA THR A 3 6.18 29.33 -29.14
C THR A 3 5.85 29.96 -27.79
N LEU A 4 5.54 31.25 -27.79
CA LEU A 4 4.98 31.96 -26.65
C LEU A 4 3.53 31.48 -26.43
N ILE A 5 3.29 30.78 -25.32
CA ILE A 5 1.94 30.39 -24.88
C ILE A 5 1.19 31.65 -24.46
N SER A 6 0.04 31.91 -25.08
CA SER A 6 -0.77 33.10 -24.76
C SER A 6 -1.40 32.99 -23.36
N PRO A 7 -1.74 34.11 -22.71
CA PRO A 7 -2.43 34.10 -21.41
C PRO A 7 -3.74 33.28 -21.41
N ALA A 8 -4.48 33.28 -22.52
CA ALA A 8 -5.68 32.47 -22.68
C ALA A 8 -5.36 30.97 -22.78
N GLN A 9 -4.31 30.60 -23.53
CA GLN A 9 -3.81 29.22 -23.60
C GLN A 9 -3.29 28.75 -22.23
N MET A 10 -2.62 29.64 -21.47
CA MET A 10 -2.14 29.37 -20.12
C MET A 10 -3.30 29.15 -19.13
N LYS A 11 -4.40 29.91 -19.26
CA LYS A 11 -5.60 29.73 -18.43
C LYS A 11 -6.29 28.39 -18.70
N ILE A 12 -6.43 27.98 -19.96
CA ILE A 12 -6.99 26.68 -20.34
C ILE A 12 -6.10 25.54 -19.83
N TYR A 13 -4.78 25.69 -19.97
CA TYR A 13 -3.80 24.75 -19.42
C TYR A 13 -3.95 24.61 -17.90
N ALA A 14 -4.01 25.72 -17.17
CA ALA A 14 -4.17 25.72 -15.71
C ALA A 14 -5.47 25.04 -15.26
N GLN A 15 -6.60 25.34 -15.91
CA GLN A 15 -7.89 24.71 -15.62
C GLN A 15 -7.85 23.20 -15.89
N THR A 16 -7.26 22.78 -17.00
CA THR A 16 -7.09 21.37 -17.34
C THR A 16 -6.18 20.65 -16.35
N ALA A 17 -5.07 21.28 -15.96
CA ALA A 17 -4.15 20.75 -14.96
C ALA A 17 -4.81 20.60 -13.58
N GLN A 18 -5.62 21.57 -13.17
CA GLN A 18 -6.38 21.53 -11.92
C GLN A 18 -7.42 20.39 -11.92
N ALA A 19 -8.19 20.24 -13.00
CA ALA A 19 -9.16 19.15 -13.14
C ALA A 19 -8.49 17.77 -13.08
N ARG A 20 -7.38 17.58 -13.83
CA ARG A 20 -6.58 16.35 -13.79
C ARG A 20 -6.01 16.07 -12.41
N SER A 21 -5.53 17.09 -11.70
CA SER A 21 -5.03 16.96 -10.33
C SER A 21 -6.13 16.49 -9.37
N LYS A 22 -7.33 17.07 -9.45
CA LYS A 22 -8.48 16.66 -8.64
C LYS A 22 -8.90 15.22 -8.91
N GLN A 23 -8.95 14.82 -10.18
CA GLN A 23 -9.28 13.44 -10.57
C GLN A 23 -8.23 12.44 -10.07
N ARG A 24 -6.93 12.72 -10.26
CA ARG A 24 -5.84 11.88 -9.75
C ARG A 24 -5.91 11.71 -8.24
N ARG A 25 -6.19 12.79 -7.49
CA ARG A 25 -6.35 12.72 -6.04
C ARG A 25 -7.52 11.82 -5.63
N LYS A 26 -8.66 11.91 -6.32
CA LYS A 26 -9.83 11.05 -6.06
C LYS A 26 -9.50 9.57 -6.35
N GLN A 27 -8.84 9.29 -7.46
CA GLN A 27 -8.41 7.92 -7.81
C GLN A 27 -7.41 7.36 -6.80
N LEU A 28 -6.45 8.18 -6.36
CA LEU A 28 -5.47 7.77 -5.37
C LEU A 28 -6.12 7.46 -4.01
N GLU A 29 -7.08 8.27 -3.58
CA GLU A 29 -7.80 8.00 -2.32
C GLU A 29 -8.63 6.71 -2.41
N ALA A 30 -9.33 6.49 -3.53
CA ALA A 30 -10.07 5.24 -3.75
C ALA A 30 -9.13 4.02 -3.75
N ARG A 31 -7.97 4.12 -4.41
CA ARG A 31 -6.94 3.08 -4.38
C ARG A 31 -6.44 2.84 -2.95
N ARG A 32 -6.21 3.90 -2.17
CA ARG A 32 -5.76 3.82 -0.78
C ARG A 32 -6.79 3.12 0.10
N GLN A 33 -8.08 3.39 -0.07
CA GLN A 33 -9.16 2.71 0.64
C GLN A 33 -9.20 1.22 0.32
N ARG A 34 -9.13 0.86 -0.97
CA ARG A 34 -9.02 -0.54 -1.42
C ARG A 34 -7.79 -1.24 -0.82
N ALA A 35 -6.66 -0.55 -0.74
CA ALA A 35 -5.45 -1.09 -0.14
C ALA A 35 -5.60 -1.38 1.37
N TRP A 36 -6.32 -0.54 2.11
CA TRP A 36 -6.67 -0.82 3.51
C TRP A 36 -7.60 -2.01 3.67
N GLU A 37 -8.55 -2.19 2.76
CA GLU A 37 -9.42 -3.38 2.75
C GLU A 37 -8.61 -4.65 2.50
N VAL A 38 -7.69 -4.63 1.53
CA VAL A 38 -6.78 -5.74 1.27
C VAL A 38 -5.92 -6.03 2.50
N ALA A 39 -5.30 -5.02 3.12
CA ALA A 39 -4.50 -5.20 4.33
C ALA A 39 -5.27 -5.91 5.45
N ARG A 40 -6.52 -5.51 5.71
CA ARG A 40 -7.37 -6.13 6.74
C ARG A 40 -7.76 -7.57 6.37
N ARG A 41 -8.15 -7.81 5.12
CA ARG A 41 -8.50 -9.16 4.63
C ARG A 41 -7.29 -10.09 4.72
N SER A 42 -6.12 -9.61 4.32
CA SER A 42 -4.84 -10.31 4.46
C SER A 42 -4.56 -10.67 5.92
N ALA A 43 -4.71 -9.72 6.85
CA ALA A 43 -4.47 -9.98 8.27
C ALA A 43 -5.40 -11.05 8.84
N VAL A 44 -6.69 -11.01 8.51
CA VAL A 44 -7.66 -12.06 8.90
C VAL A 44 -7.24 -13.41 8.35
N LEU A 45 -6.92 -13.48 7.06
CA LEU A 45 -6.49 -14.71 6.38
C LEU A 45 -5.22 -15.28 7.01
N LEU A 46 -4.20 -14.45 7.25
CA LEU A 46 -2.93 -14.85 7.84
C LEU A 46 -3.11 -15.39 9.27
N LYS A 47 -3.97 -14.78 10.08
CA LYS A 47 -4.28 -15.25 11.43
C LYS A 47 -5.06 -16.57 11.41
N GLN A 48 -6.12 -16.65 10.59
CA GLN A 48 -7.07 -17.77 10.64
C GLN A 48 -6.58 -19.01 9.88
N GLU A 49 -6.01 -18.83 8.69
CA GLU A 49 -5.60 -19.95 7.82
C GLU A 49 -4.13 -20.34 8.01
N PHE A 50 -3.29 -19.42 8.48
CA PHE A 50 -1.83 -19.60 8.57
C PHE A 50 -1.27 -19.53 9.99
N GLY A 51 -2.12 -19.25 10.99
CA GLY A 51 -1.74 -19.28 12.40
C GLY A 51 -0.83 -18.14 12.84
N ALA A 52 -0.71 -17.06 12.06
CA ALA A 52 0.06 -15.88 12.47
C ALA A 52 -0.50 -15.33 13.80
N SER A 53 0.38 -15.14 14.79
CA SER A 53 -0.02 -14.64 16.12
C SER A 53 -0.18 -13.11 16.13
N ARG A 54 0.52 -12.43 15.23
CA ARG A 54 0.50 -10.98 15.07
C ARG A 54 0.65 -10.62 13.61
N VAL A 55 -0.08 -9.60 13.16
CA VAL A 55 0.04 -9.02 11.82
C VAL A 55 0.11 -7.49 11.95
N VAL A 56 1.11 -6.88 11.32
CA VAL A 56 1.30 -5.43 11.34
C VAL A 56 1.43 -4.92 9.92
N LEU A 57 0.58 -3.97 9.55
CA LEU A 57 0.76 -3.16 8.35
C LEU A 57 1.85 -2.13 8.59
N PHE A 58 2.78 -1.99 7.65
CA PHE A 58 3.79 -0.94 7.70
C PHE A 58 3.93 -0.27 6.32
N GLY A 59 5.03 0.45 6.11
CA GLY A 59 5.37 0.99 4.80
C GLY A 59 4.48 2.15 4.35
N SER A 60 4.27 2.26 3.04
CA SER A 60 3.72 3.48 2.44
C SER A 60 2.27 3.77 2.83
N LEU A 61 1.48 2.71 3.04
CA LEU A 61 0.06 2.80 3.41
C LEU A 61 -0.13 3.26 4.87
N ALA A 62 0.71 2.76 5.77
CA ALA A 62 0.66 3.06 7.19
C ALA A 62 1.07 4.51 7.51
N ARG A 63 2.00 5.08 6.74
CA ARG A 63 2.52 6.45 6.94
C ARG A 63 1.56 7.57 6.56
N GLY A 64 0.35 7.26 6.10
CA GLY A 64 -0.71 8.23 5.87
C GLY A 64 -0.64 9.00 4.53
N PRO A 65 -1.45 10.08 4.39
CA PRO A 65 -1.59 10.82 3.15
C PRO A 65 -0.25 11.36 2.62
N GLY A 66 -0.02 11.26 1.31
CA GLY A 66 1.19 11.76 0.65
C GLY A 66 2.39 10.80 0.65
N ARG A 67 2.29 9.64 1.31
CA ARG A 67 3.28 8.55 1.22
C ARG A 67 2.83 7.37 0.38
N PHE A 68 1.52 7.22 0.18
CA PHE A 68 0.92 6.21 -0.70
C PHE A 68 0.75 6.75 -2.12
N PHE A 69 1.16 5.97 -3.13
CA PHE A 69 1.17 6.36 -4.53
C PHE A 69 0.49 5.31 -5.42
N VAL A 70 0.33 5.62 -6.71
CA VAL A 70 -0.39 4.77 -7.68
C VAL A 70 0.19 3.35 -7.84
N ARG A 71 1.48 3.17 -7.52
CA ARG A 71 2.17 1.87 -7.58
C ARG A 71 2.46 1.27 -6.21
N SER A 72 1.99 1.90 -5.14
CA SER A 72 2.13 1.36 -3.79
C SER A 72 1.38 0.03 -3.66
N ASP A 73 2.02 -0.85 -2.91
CA ASP A 73 1.60 -2.14 -2.38
C ASP A 73 1.12 -2.00 -0.92
N VAL A 74 0.78 -3.13 -0.33
CA VAL A 74 0.41 -3.33 1.07
C VAL A 74 1.53 -4.13 1.73
N ASP A 75 2.34 -3.48 2.57
CA ASP A 75 3.44 -4.14 3.28
C ASP A 75 2.98 -4.73 4.62
N LEU A 76 3.04 -6.06 4.78
CA LEU A 76 2.61 -6.76 6.00
C LEU A 76 3.75 -7.52 6.64
N ALA A 77 3.92 -7.32 7.94
CA ALA A 77 4.81 -8.11 8.78
C ALA A 77 4.00 -9.09 9.63
N VAL A 78 4.46 -10.34 9.72
CA VAL A 78 3.84 -11.39 10.53
C VAL A 78 4.81 -11.96 11.55
N TRP A 79 4.26 -12.46 12.66
CA TRP A 79 4.97 -13.21 13.68
C TRP A 79 4.28 -14.55 13.93
N GLY A 80 5.06 -15.54 14.34
CA GLY A 80 4.54 -16.84 14.79
C GLY A 80 3.88 -17.69 13.72
N MET A 81 4.09 -17.36 12.44
CA MET A 81 3.66 -18.19 11.31
C MET A 81 4.72 -19.28 11.05
N ASP A 82 4.30 -20.50 10.71
CA ASP A 82 5.23 -21.55 10.29
C ASP A 82 5.85 -21.17 8.92
N GLU A 83 7.18 -21.07 8.87
CA GLU A 83 7.95 -20.71 7.67
C GLU A 83 7.61 -21.60 6.45
N ARG A 84 7.24 -22.86 6.69
CA ARG A 84 6.87 -23.82 5.63
C ARG A 84 5.59 -23.43 4.90
N LEU A 85 4.77 -22.58 5.51
CA LEU A 85 3.53 -22.10 4.93
C LEU A 85 3.70 -20.76 4.19
N TYR A 86 4.86 -20.11 4.28
CA TYR A 86 5.08 -18.76 3.76
C TYR A 86 4.69 -18.60 2.29
N LEU A 87 5.18 -19.48 1.41
CA LEU A 87 4.87 -19.40 -0.03
C LEU A 87 3.38 -19.64 -0.32
N ARG A 88 2.72 -20.49 0.46
CA ARG A 88 1.27 -20.71 0.34
C ARG A 88 0.49 -19.48 0.80
N ALA A 89 0.94 -18.83 1.87
CA ALA A 89 0.37 -17.56 2.33
C ALA A 89 0.49 -16.49 1.24
N VAL A 90 1.68 -16.30 0.67
CA VAL A 90 1.92 -15.36 -0.44
C VAL A 90 0.98 -15.63 -1.62
N GLY A 91 0.83 -16.90 -2.03
CA GLY A 91 -0.11 -17.25 -3.11
C GLY A 91 -1.55 -16.81 -2.81
N ARG A 92 -2.03 -17.05 -1.59
CA ARG A 92 -3.38 -16.62 -1.16
C ARG A 92 -3.53 -15.12 -1.10
N LEU A 93 -2.48 -14.39 -0.70
CA LEU A 93 -2.48 -12.93 -0.68
C LEU A 93 -2.56 -12.34 -2.09
N LEU A 94 -1.88 -12.96 -3.08
CA LEU A 94 -1.95 -12.53 -4.48
C LEU A 94 -3.35 -12.69 -5.07
N ASP A 95 -4.13 -13.67 -4.60
CA ASP A 95 -5.50 -13.91 -5.06
C ASP A 95 -6.54 -12.94 -4.47
N LEU A 96 -6.19 -12.17 -3.43
CA LEU A 96 -7.16 -11.30 -2.73
C LEU A 96 -7.61 -10.10 -3.57
N ASP A 97 -6.72 -9.57 -4.41
CA ASP A 97 -6.99 -8.41 -5.24
C ASP A 97 -6.06 -8.35 -6.47
N PRO A 98 -6.60 -8.16 -7.69
CA PRO A 98 -5.78 -8.13 -8.92
C PRO A 98 -4.96 -6.84 -9.10
N GLU A 99 -5.25 -5.78 -8.35
CA GLU A 99 -4.62 -4.45 -8.52
C GLU A 99 -3.77 -4.00 -7.32
N ILE A 100 -4.07 -4.50 -6.13
CA ILE A 100 -3.35 -4.23 -4.90
C ILE A 100 -2.56 -5.47 -4.51
N LYS A 101 -1.24 -5.37 -4.60
CA LYS A 101 -0.33 -6.42 -4.14
C LYS A 101 -0.13 -6.29 -2.63
N ALA A 102 -0.12 -7.42 -1.94
CA ALA A 102 0.27 -7.51 -0.54
C ALA A 102 1.61 -8.24 -0.43
N ASP A 103 2.61 -7.52 0.06
CA ASP A 103 3.96 -8.02 0.28
C ASP A 103 4.06 -8.49 1.72
N LEU A 104 4.51 -9.73 1.91
CA LEU A 104 4.56 -10.40 3.21
C LEU A 104 6.00 -10.51 3.69
N ILE A 105 6.28 -10.16 4.94
CA ILE A 105 7.56 -10.42 5.59
C ILE A 105 7.38 -11.14 6.92
N GLU A 106 8.28 -12.06 7.21
CA GLU A 106 8.42 -12.65 8.55
C GLU A 106 9.27 -11.71 9.39
N ALA A 107 8.66 -11.16 10.45
CA ALA A 107 9.26 -10.09 11.22
C ALA A 107 10.52 -10.54 11.98
N GLU A 108 10.59 -11.82 12.35
CA GLU A 108 11.72 -12.46 13.01
C GLU A 108 12.99 -12.32 12.17
N TYR A 109 12.88 -12.51 10.84
CA TYR A 109 13.99 -12.47 9.88
C TYR A 109 14.19 -11.11 9.19
N ALA A 110 13.34 -10.12 9.49
CA ALA A 110 13.43 -8.81 8.90
C ALA A 110 14.73 -8.06 9.28
N ARG A 111 15.27 -7.29 8.32
CA ARG A 111 16.43 -6.41 8.54
C ARG A 111 16.09 -5.34 9.58
N SER A 112 17.11 -4.85 10.30
CA SER A 112 16.94 -3.82 11.34
C SER A 112 16.14 -2.60 10.88
N ALA A 113 16.44 -2.08 9.68
CA ALA A 113 15.71 -0.94 9.12
C ALA A 113 14.21 -1.19 8.93
N VAL A 114 13.82 -2.42 8.60
CA VAL A 114 12.42 -2.83 8.45
C VAL A 114 11.76 -2.96 9.82
N LYS A 115 12.44 -3.59 10.79
CA LYS A 115 11.98 -3.67 12.19
C LYS A 115 11.71 -2.26 12.76
N THR A 116 12.63 -1.32 12.57
CA THR A 116 12.44 0.09 12.97
C THR A 116 11.27 0.75 12.26
N ALA A 117 11.04 0.46 10.98
CA ALA A 117 9.89 1.01 10.25
C ALA A 117 8.56 0.47 10.78
N ILE A 118 8.50 -0.83 11.10
CA ILE A 118 7.35 -1.47 11.74
C ILE A 118 7.09 -0.85 13.11
N GLU A 119 8.12 -0.67 13.94
CA GLU A 119 7.98 -0.09 15.28
C GLU A 119 7.50 1.36 15.24
N ARG A 120 8.03 2.16 14.29
CA ARG A 120 7.73 3.59 14.21
C ARG A 120 6.37 3.89 13.60
N ASP A 121 6.04 3.23 12.49
CA ASP A 121 4.88 3.58 11.67
C ASP A 121 3.83 2.46 11.61
N GLY A 122 4.08 1.31 12.23
CA GLY A 122 3.25 0.12 12.09
C GLY A 122 1.86 0.29 12.68
N VAL A 123 0.88 -0.31 12.01
CA VAL A 123 -0.50 -0.40 12.47
C VAL A 123 -0.83 -1.88 12.63
N GLU A 124 -1.10 -2.29 13.87
CA GLU A 124 -1.53 -3.66 14.15
C GLU A 124 -2.93 -3.90 13.58
N LEU A 125 -3.10 -5.03 12.88
CA LEU A 125 -4.32 -5.47 12.21
C LEU A 125 -4.79 -6.78 12.81
#